data_AF-B6QM01-F1
#
_entry.id   AF-B6QM01-F1
#
_cell.length_a   1.000
_cell.length_b   1.000
_cell.length_c   1.000
_cell.angle_alpha   90.00
_cell.angle_beta   90.00
_cell.angle_gamma   90.00
#
_symmetry.space_group_name_H-M   'P 1'
#
loop_
_entity.id
_entity.type
_entity.pdbx_description
1 polymer ?
#
loop_
_entity_poly.entity_id
_entity_poly.type
_entity_poly.pdbx_seq_one_letter_code
_entity_poly.pdbx_strand_id
1 'polypeptide(L)'
;MAPTLVSSPPTLRITPEPLTPQSFAPFGTVITTPFPRDLLGAPNNLPSLKLPHRVPATPVYANQGSAVKISPIAPLANGYENACPSGKAAQARLSMFACFPRKLRREKQQAAAHHTATGVNDILLNGKIKINKGQQDGDDDDGRDADAEFEGPVFDVRILERHPFTTQTFIPLDLSSQKRVLRDRVPDKKSHDWKGYGEGDVGITLDGSAEQDEEQEEPIFLVIVAPTLKGQSAAATTSPSNKNINSVSSDPTTNIMSTIGTLSDGSVNEGSSNSNRVLIRDPPDLENLRAFIARGGQAVTYGPGTWHAPMVVLGPRRVDFVVVQYVNGVNDEDCQEAAFKDGIVVDLKSLTEEEDELWDDLKKLSKL
;
A
#
# COMPACT_ATOMS: atom_id res chain seq x y z
N MET A 1 21.03 3.42 -5.23
CA MET A 1 19.83 4.28 -5.18
C MET A 1 19.10 4.10 -6.49
N ALA A 2 17.77 3.94 -6.43
CA ALA A 2 16.91 3.85 -7.60
C ALA A 2 17.13 5.05 -8.55
N PRO A 3 17.13 4.86 -9.87
CA PRO A 3 17.12 5.96 -10.83
C PRO A 3 15.87 6.84 -10.64
N THR A 4 16.09 8.15 -10.53
CA THR A 4 15.01 9.13 -10.36
C THR A 4 14.61 9.70 -11.72
N LEU A 5 13.34 9.57 -12.10
CA LEU A 5 12.82 10.09 -13.36
C LEU A 5 13.03 11.62 -13.45
N VAL A 6 13.52 12.10 -14.61
CA VAL A 6 13.88 13.51 -14.83
C VAL A 6 12.66 14.38 -15.13
N SER A 7 11.67 13.83 -15.85
CA SER A 7 10.40 14.50 -16.02
C SER A 7 9.65 14.43 -14.70
N SER A 8 9.71 15.49 -13.90
CA SER A 8 8.75 15.67 -12.81
C SER A 8 7.37 15.78 -13.46
N PRO A 9 6.44 14.81 -13.29
CA PRO A 9 5.05 15.18 -13.44
C PRO A 9 4.76 16.29 -12.42
N PRO A 10 3.86 17.26 -12.69
CA PRO A 10 3.27 18.04 -11.60
C PRO A 10 2.82 17.05 -10.51
N THR A 11 2.99 17.39 -9.23
CA THR A 11 2.70 16.49 -8.11
C THR A 11 1.42 15.70 -8.38
N LEU A 12 1.58 14.44 -8.77
CA LEU A 12 0.47 13.61 -9.23
C LEU A 12 -0.34 13.22 -8.01
N ARG A 13 -1.61 13.60 -7.96
CA ARG A 13 -2.52 13.25 -6.88
C ARG A 13 -3.55 12.24 -7.37
N ILE A 14 -3.68 11.14 -6.65
CA ILE A 14 -4.67 10.08 -6.92
C ILE A 14 -5.44 9.75 -5.65
N THR A 15 -6.72 9.40 -5.80
CA THR A 15 -7.56 8.91 -4.70
C THR A 15 -7.66 7.39 -4.82
N PRO A 16 -7.46 6.62 -3.74
CA PRO A 16 -7.59 5.19 -3.82
C PRO A 16 -9.06 4.76 -3.89
N GLU A 17 -9.32 3.67 -4.58
CA GLU A 17 -10.65 3.04 -4.69
C GLU A 17 -10.67 1.65 -4.02
N PRO A 18 -11.84 1.04 -3.76
CA PRO A 18 -11.89 -0.32 -3.23
C PRO A 18 -11.23 -1.34 -4.17
N LEU A 19 -10.39 -2.22 -3.63
CA LEU A 19 -9.77 -3.30 -4.42
C LEU A 19 -10.84 -4.30 -4.87
N THR A 20 -11.04 -4.46 -6.18
CA THR A 20 -11.94 -5.47 -6.76
C THR A 20 -11.25 -6.28 -7.85
N PRO A 21 -11.66 -7.54 -8.12
CA PRO A 21 -11.10 -8.32 -9.21
C PRO A 21 -11.18 -7.63 -10.57
N GLN A 22 -12.29 -6.93 -10.85
CA GLN A 22 -12.54 -6.25 -12.11
C GLN A 22 -11.64 -5.03 -12.29
N SER A 23 -11.55 -4.20 -11.24
CA SER A 23 -10.74 -2.98 -11.28
C SER A 23 -9.24 -3.28 -11.36
N PHE A 24 -8.79 -4.37 -10.74
CA PHE A 24 -7.38 -4.76 -10.69
C PHE A 24 -6.91 -5.64 -11.87
N ALA A 25 -7.84 -6.19 -12.67
CA ALA A 25 -7.52 -7.11 -13.78
C ALA A 25 -6.45 -6.62 -14.77
N PRO A 26 -6.31 -5.30 -15.09
CA PRO A 26 -5.23 -4.83 -15.97
C PRO A 26 -3.83 -4.99 -15.39
N PHE A 27 -3.71 -5.09 -14.07
CA PHE A 27 -2.44 -5.08 -13.34
C PHE A 27 -2.04 -6.48 -12.85
N GLY A 28 -3.02 -7.36 -12.67
CA GLY A 28 -2.82 -8.65 -12.04
C GLY A 28 -4.12 -9.36 -11.67
N THR A 29 -4.10 -10.07 -10.55
CA THR A 29 -5.25 -10.84 -10.04
C THR A 29 -5.46 -10.57 -8.55
N VAL A 30 -6.71 -10.33 -8.15
CA VAL A 30 -7.11 -10.32 -6.73
C VAL A 30 -7.51 -11.73 -6.35
N ILE A 31 -6.88 -12.27 -5.32
CA ILE A 31 -7.27 -13.54 -4.71
C ILE A 31 -8.24 -13.23 -3.58
N THR A 32 -9.47 -13.69 -3.73
CA THR A 32 -10.52 -13.61 -2.71
C THR A 32 -11.37 -14.88 -2.75
N THR A 33 -12.02 -15.20 -1.63
CA THR A 33 -12.97 -16.32 -1.58
C THR A 33 -14.27 -15.95 -2.31
N PRO A 34 -14.83 -16.84 -3.15
CA PRO A 34 -16.20 -16.68 -3.67
C PRO A 34 -17.28 -17.10 -2.68
N PHE A 35 -16.89 -17.68 -1.54
CA PHE A 35 -17.84 -18.26 -0.59
C PHE A 35 -18.20 -17.25 0.52
N PRO A 36 -19.48 -17.16 0.90
CA PRO A 36 -19.89 -16.52 2.14
C PRO A 36 -19.16 -17.13 3.35
N ARG A 37 -18.89 -16.32 4.37
CA ARG A 37 -18.14 -16.75 5.56
C ARG A 37 -18.87 -17.78 6.40
N ASP A 38 -20.18 -17.66 6.46
CA ASP A 38 -21.10 -18.52 7.21
C ASP A 38 -21.47 -19.79 6.44
N LEU A 39 -20.86 -20.04 5.29
CA LEU A 39 -21.06 -21.26 4.51
C LEU A 39 -20.40 -22.45 5.22
N LEU A 40 -21.21 -23.28 5.87
CA LEU A 40 -20.75 -24.45 6.65
C LEU A 40 -20.61 -25.74 5.82
N GLY A 41 -21.00 -25.74 4.55
CA GLY A 41 -20.96 -26.92 3.68
C GLY A 41 -20.68 -26.58 2.22
N ALA A 42 -20.12 -27.53 1.47
CA ALA A 42 -19.81 -27.33 0.06
C ALA A 42 -21.09 -27.07 -0.76
N PRO A 43 -21.11 -26.09 -1.69
CA PRO A 43 -22.27 -25.84 -2.54
C PRO A 43 -22.56 -27.01 -3.47
N ASN A 44 -23.83 -27.38 -3.63
CA ASN A 44 -24.25 -28.56 -4.39
C ASN A 44 -24.06 -28.47 -5.93
N ASN A 45 -23.80 -27.28 -6.48
CA ASN A 45 -23.68 -27.04 -7.93
C ASN A 45 -22.45 -26.19 -8.26
N LEU A 46 -21.27 -26.82 -8.26
CA LEU A 46 -19.99 -26.17 -8.55
C LEU A 46 -19.89 -25.55 -9.96
N PRO A 47 -20.41 -26.17 -11.05
CA PRO A 47 -20.35 -25.57 -12.38
C PRO A 47 -21.06 -24.22 -12.51
N SER A 48 -22.03 -23.93 -11.63
CA SER A 48 -22.77 -22.66 -11.63
C SER A 48 -22.23 -21.64 -10.63
N LEU A 49 -21.13 -21.95 -9.93
CA LEU A 49 -20.54 -21.07 -8.95
C LEU A 49 -20.04 -19.78 -9.62
N LYS A 50 -20.50 -18.63 -9.12
CA LYS A 50 -19.97 -17.33 -9.54
C LYS A 50 -18.61 -17.13 -8.90
N LEU A 51 -17.56 -17.10 -9.71
CA LEU A 51 -16.20 -16.89 -9.26
C LEU A 51 -15.80 -15.40 -9.39
N PRO A 52 -14.84 -14.92 -8.59
CA PRO A 52 -14.46 -13.51 -8.57
C PRO A 52 -13.81 -13.07 -9.90
N HIS A 53 -13.21 -14.02 -10.60
CA HIS A 53 -12.59 -13.87 -11.91
C HIS A 53 -12.66 -15.19 -12.68
N ARG A 54 -12.33 -15.14 -13.98
CA ARG A 54 -12.26 -16.35 -14.81
C ARG A 54 -11.11 -17.23 -14.35
N VAL A 55 -11.41 -18.51 -14.13
CA VAL A 55 -10.43 -19.57 -13.87
C VAL A 55 -10.49 -20.56 -15.04
N PRO A 56 -9.38 -21.26 -15.37
CA PRO A 56 -9.31 -22.10 -16.56
C PRO A 56 -10.01 -23.46 -16.40
N ALA A 57 -10.32 -23.87 -15.17
CA ALA A 57 -10.96 -25.15 -14.87
C ALA A 57 -12.15 -24.97 -13.92
N THR A 58 -13.21 -25.76 -14.14
CA THR A 58 -14.38 -25.80 -13.27
C THR A 58 -13.97 -26.23 -11.85
N PRO A 59 -14.50 -25.57 -10.79
CA PRO A 59 -14.27 -26.02 -9.42
C PRO A 59 -14.68 -27.48 -9.22
N VAL A 60 -13.92 -28.20 -8.39
CA VAL A 60 -14.17 -29.62 -8.11
C VAL A 60 -14.33 -29.86 -6.62
N TYR A 61 -15.13 -30.86 -6.25
CA TYR A 61 -15.14 -31.36 -4.89
C TYR A 61 -13.82 -32.10 -4.60
N ALA A 62 -13.32 -31.93 -3.39
CA ALA A 62 -12.16 -32.59 -2.85
C ALA A 62 -12.48 -33.16 -1.46
N ASN A 63 -11.56 -33.96 -0.89
CA ASN A 63 -11.68 -34.51 0.47
C ASN A 63 -13.04 -35.20 0.73
N GLN A 64 -13.43 -36.10 -0.19
CA GLN A 64 -14.73 -36.80 -0.15
C GLN A 64 -15.95 -35.87 -0.06
N GLY A 65 -15.87 -34.67 -0.65
CA GLY A 65 -16.98 -33.70 -0.69
C GLY A 65 -16.96 -32.65 0.41
N SER A 66 -16.03 -32.75 1.37
CA SER A 66 -15.89 -31.77 2.46
C SER A 66 -15.11 -30.49 2.06
N ALA A 67 -14.49 -30.47 0.88
CA ALA A 67 -13.76 -29.31 0.38
C ALA A 67 -14.12 -28.99 -1.08
N VAL A 68 -14.00 -27.71 -1.45
CA VAL A 68 -14.06 -27.27 -2.85
C VAL A 68 -12.69 -26.75 -3.27
N LYS A 69 -12.14 -27.32 -4.35
CA LYS A 69 -10.89 -26.86 -4.94
C LYS A 69 -11.19 -26.01 -6.17
N ILE A 70 -10.71 -24.77 -6.16
CA ILE A 70 -10.66 -23.87 -7.31
C ILE A 70 -9.18 -23.76 -7.69
N SER A 71 -8.82 -24.07 -8.94
CA SER A 71 -7.41 -24.16 -9.32
C SER A 71 -7.18 -23.93 -10.81
N PRO A 72 -6.15 -23.13 -11.17
CA PRO A 72 -5.48 -22.12 -10.35
C PRO A 72 -6.40 -20.93 -10.03
N ILE A 73 -6.19 -20.27 -8.88
CA ILE A 73 -6.87 -19.03 -8.48
C ILE A 73 -6.08 -17.77 -8.84
N ALA A 74 -4.81 -17.90 -9.21
CA ALA A 74 -3.98 -16.83 -9.76
C ALA A 74 -2.83 -17.47 -10.57
N PRO A 75 -2.27 -16.77 -11.58
CA PRO A 75 -1.09 -17.25 -12.27
C PRO A 75 0.15 -17.20 -11.35
N LEU A 76 1.03 -18.19 -11.50
CA LEU A 76 2.41 -18.14 -11.00
C LEU A 76 3.34 -18.21 -12.21
N ALA A 77 3.77 -17.05 -12.72
CA ALA A 77 4.54 -16.95 -13.94
C ALA A 77 6.04 -16.94 -13.67
N ASN A 78 6.77 -17.80 -14.37
CA ASN A 78 8.22 -17.80 -14.48
C ASN A 78 8.60 -17.50 -15.92
N GLY A 79 9.00 -16.26 -16.18
CA GLY A 79 9.41 -15.76 -17.49
C GLY A 79 10.90 -15.49 -17.58
N TYR A 80 11.74 -15.98 -16.66
CA TYR A 80 13.18 -15.78 -16.73
C TYR A 80 13.81 -16.61 -17.86
N GLU A 81 13.31 -17.83 -18.06
CA GLU A 81 13.84 -18.74 -19.07
C GLU A 81 13.71 -18.15 -20.48
N ASN A 82 14.83 -18.04 -21.20
CA ASN A 82 14.93 -17.49 -22.55
C ASN A 82 14.59 -15.99 -22.72
N ALA A 83 14.33 -15.25 -21.64
CA ALA A 83 14.06 -13.80 -21.72
C ALA A 83 14.99 -12.92 -20.86
N CYS A 84 15.57 -13.45 -19.77
CA CYS A 84 16.50 -12.67 -18.95
C CYS A 84 17.90 -12.56 -19.61
N PRO A 85 18.57 -11.39 -19.55
CA PRO A 85 19.90 -11.19 -20.12
C PRO A 85 20.98 -12.16 -19.60
N SER A 86 20.93 -12.53 -18.33
CA SER A 86 21.91 -13.41 -17.69
C SER A 86 21.80 -14.87 -18.12
N GLY A 87 20.63 -15.28 -18.64
CA GLY A 87 20.30 -16.68 -18.88
C GLY A 87 20.22 -17.54 -17.61
N LYS A 88 20.26 -16.93 -16.41
CA LYS A 88 20.25 -17.66 -15.15
C LYS A 88 18.84 -18.14 -14.83
N ALA A 89 18.72 -19.44 -14.57
CA ALA A 89 17.45 -20.05 -14.19
C ALA A 89 16.94 -19.48 -12.85
N ALA A 90 15.64 -19.23 -12.79
CA ALA A 90 14.96 -18.80 -11.58
C ALA A 90 14.41 -19.98 -10.77
N GLN A 91 14.21 -19.76 -9.48
CA GLN A 91 13.56 -20.68 -8.56
C GLN A 91 12.34 -20.01 -7.92
N ALA A 92 11.29 -20.80 -7.69
CA ALA A 92 10.15 -20.34 -6.90
C ALA A 92 10.61 -20.09 -5.46
N ARG A 93 10.17 -18.97 -4.88
CA ARG A 93 10.51 -18.56 -3.52
C ARG A 93 9.25 -18.16 -2.77
N LEU A 94 9.18 -18.64 -1.53
CA LEU A 94 8.23 -18.23 -0.51
C LEU A 94 9.00 -17.41 0.54
N SER A 95 8.59 -16.17 0.75
CA SER A 95 9.22 -15.26 1.70
C SER A 95 8.19 -14.73 2.69
N MET A 96 8.65 -14.29 3.88
CA MET A 96 7.82 -13.60 4.86
C MET A 96 8.16 -12.11 4.84
N PHE A 97 7.14 -11.26 4.75
CA PHE A 97 7.27 -9.80 4.85
C PHE A 97 6.46 -9.32 6.06
N ALA A 98 7.14 -8.85 7.10
CA ALA A 98 6.50 -8.15 8.22
C ALA A 98 6.41 -6.65 7.89
N CYS A 99 5.25 -6.19 7.44
CA CYS A 99 5.05 -4.83 6.95
C CYS A 99 4.46 -3.93 8.04
N PHE A 100 5.25 -2.97 8.52
CA PHE A 100 4.85 -2.04 9.57
C PHE A 100 4.06 -0.84 9.02
N PRO A 101 3.15 -0.23 9.81
CA PRO A 101 2.40 0.95 9.39
C PRO A 101 3.29 2.09 8.89
N ARG A 102 2.90 2.69 7.78
CA ARG A 102 3.61 3.81 7.16
C ARG A 102 3.07 5.14 7.69
N LYS A 103 3.97 6.10 7.88
CA LYS A 103 3.61 7.45 8.32
C LYS A 103 2.90 8.21 7.21
N LEU A 104 1.79 8.85 7.56
CA LEU A 104 1.01 9.73 6.68
C LEU A 104 1.45 11.17 6.87
N ARG A 105 1.44 11.95 5.79
CA ARG A 105 1.63 13.41 5.83
C ARG A 105 0.26 14.08 5.98
N ARG A 106 0.22 15.18 6.72
CA ARG A 106 -0.97 16.04 6.84
C ARG A 106 -0.78 17.27 5.98
N GLU A 107 -1.80 17.62 5.20
CA GLU A 107 -1.82 18.85 4.41
C GLU A 107 -2.70 19.89 5.10
N LYS A 108 -2.20 21.13 5.16
CA LYS A 108 -2.99 22.29 5.57
C LYS A 108 -3.71 22.83 4.33
N GLN A 109 -4.98 23.23 4.45
CA GLN A 109 -5.68 23.94 3.38
C GLN A 109 -4.82 25.09 2.85
N GLN A 110 -4.61 25.12 1.54
CA GLN A 110 -4.22 26.38 0.91
C GLN A 110 -5.46 27.27 0.90
N ALA A 111 -5.40 28.41 1.59
CA ALA A 111 -6.45 29.41 1.54
C ALA A 111 -6.76 29.71 0.07
N ALA A 112 -7.95 29.32 -0.41
CA ALA A 112 -8.38 29.62 -1.75
C ALA A 112 -8.30 31.14 -1.91
N ALA A 113 -7.41 31.61 -2.78
CA ALA A 113 -7.37 33.02 -3.15
C ALA A 113 -8.74 33.35 -3.76
N HIS A 114 -9.61 33.96 -2.95
CA HIS A 114 -10.85 34.54 -3.40
C HIS A 114 -10.50 35.63 -4.42
N HIS A 115 -10.51 35.27 -5.70
CA HIS A 115 -10.69 36.22 -6.78
C HIS A 115 -12.13 36.72 -6.71
N THR A 116 -12.41 37.67 -5.81
CA THR A 116 -13.61 38.50 -5.89
C THR A 116 -13.43 39.46 -7.06
N ALA A 117 -13.86 39.03 -8.24
CA ALA A 117 -14.18 39.93 -9.34
C ALA A 117 -15.57 40.54 -9.06
N THR A 118 -15.60 41.64 -8.31
CA THR A 118 -16.77 42.54 -8.24
C THR A 118 -16.30 43.99 -8.34
N GLY A 119 -15.81 44.35 -9.52
CA GLY A 119 -15.68 45.75 -9.92
C GLY A 119 -17.02 46.26 -10.43
N VAL A 120 -17.92 46.64 -9.52
CA VAL A 120 -19.06 47.51 -9.84
C VAL A 120 -18.83 48.80 -9.08
N ASN A 121 -18.68 49.88 -9.85
CA ASN A 121 -18.52 51.23 -9.35
C ASN A 121 -19.74 51.62 -8.51
N ASP A 122 -19.52 52.04 -7.27
CA ASP A 122 -20.40 53.05 -6.68
C ASP A 122 -19.62 54.03 -5.80
N ILE A 123 -19.76 55.28 -6.20
CA ILE A 123 -19.31 56.50 -5.55
C ILE A 123 -20.35 56.81 -4.46
N LEU A 124 -19.94 56.99 -3.20
CA LEU A 124 -20.60 58.00 -2.36
C LEU A 124 -19.70 58.55 -1.25
N LEU A 125 -19.75 59.88 -1.15
CA LEU A 125 -19.01 60.76 -0.25
C LEU A 125 -19.52 60.69 1.21
N ASN A 126 -18.61 61.04 2.12
CA ASN A 126 -18.79 61.78 3.38
C ASN A 126 -20.12 61.63 4.16
N GLY A 127 -20.05 61.02 5.34
CA GLY A 127 -21.09 61.21 6.35
C GLY A 127 -20.87 60.41 7.64
N LYS A 128 -20.53 61.12 8.71
CA LYS A 128 -20.44 60.65 10.11
C LYS A 128 -21.62 59.74 10.50
N ILE A 129 -21.40 58.76 11.37
CA ILE A 129 -22.11 58.62 12.66
C ILE A 129 -21.35 57.68 13.61
N LYS A 130 -21.46 58.06 14.87
CA LYS A 130 -20.75 57.64 16.08
C LYS A 130 -21.39 56.39 16.71
N ILE A 131 -20.51 55.53 17.23
CA ILE A 131 -20.54 54.76 18.49
C ILE A 131 -21.87 54.67 19.25
N ASN A 132 -22.24 53.43 19.62
CA ASN A 132 -22.80 53.13 20.93
C ASN A 132 -22.02 52.00 21.60
N LYS A 133 -21.46 52.31 22.78
CA LYS A 133 -20.94 51.36 23.76
C LYS A 133 -22.13 50.70 24.47
N GLY A 134 -22.22 49.39 24.40
CA GLY A 134 -22.90 48.56 25.39
C GLY A 134 -21.82 47.74 26.09
N GLN A 135 -21.55 48.08 27.34
CA GLN A 135 -20.63 47.36 28.22
C GLN A 135 -21.42 46.31 29.00
N GLN A 136 -20.99 45.05 28.93
CA GLN A 136 -21.25 44.08 29.98
C GLN A 136 -20.10 43.06 30.02
N ASP A 137 -19.24 43.33 30.99
CA ASP A 137 -18.32 42.52 31.79
C ASP A 137 -18.30 40.97 31.64
N GLY A 138 -17.07 40.43 31.72
CA GLY A 138 -16.72 38.99 31.90
C GLY A 138 -15.95 38.45 30.68
N ASP A 139 -14.62 38.40 30.69
CA ASP A 139 -13.82 37.24 31.15
C ASP A 139 -14.46 35.94 30.62
N ASP A 140 -14.04 35.37 29.49
CA ASP A 140 -12.75 34.72 29.27
C ASP A 140 -12.32 34.81 27.80
N ASP A 141 -11.03 35.06 27.59
CA ASP A 141 -10.31 34.78 26.35
C ASP A 141 -10.22 33.25 26.18
N ASP A 142 -11.30 32.61 25.76
CA ASP A 142 -11.20 31.29 25.14
C ASP A 142 -10.56 31.50 23.77
N GLY A 143 -9.23 31.46 23.77
CA GLY A 143 -8.41 31.21 22.60
C GLY A 143 -8.89 29.93 21.93
N ARG A 144 -9.95 30.04 21.13
CA ARG A 144 -10.26 29.11 20.06
C ARG A 144 -9.12 29.30 19.09
N ASP A 145 -8.09 28.49 19.25
CA ASP A 145 -7.24 28.09 18.15
C ASP A 145 -8.18 27.84 16.99
N ALA A 146 -8.18 28.77 16.02
CA ALA A 146 -8.99 28.66 14.83
C ALA A 146 -8.70 27.28 14.27
N ASP A 147 -9.70 26.39 14.34
CA ASP A 147 -9.62 25.01 13.86
C ASP A 147 -9.07 25.07 12.45
N ALA A 148 -7.77 24.79 12.32
CA ALA A 148 -7.12 24.80 11.03
C ALA A 148 -7.78 23.66 10.26
N GLU A 149 -8.68 23.97 9.34
CA GLU A 149 -9.36 22.99 8.51
C GLU A 149 -8.29 22.18 7.77
N PHE A 150 -8.05 20.96 8.26
CA PHE A 150 -7.08 20.03 7.70
C PHE A 150 -7.70 19.36 6.49
N GLU A 151 -6.96 19.29 5.39
CA GLU A 151 -7.49 18.71 4.16
C GLU A 151 -7.64 17.19 4.23
N GLY A 152 -7.02 16.49 5.20
CA GLY A 152 -7.06 15.04 5.34
C GLY A 152 -5.66 14.41 5.25
N PRO A 153 -5.51 13.13 5.61
CA PRO A 153 -4.22 12.44 5.53
C PRO A 153 -3.86 12.09 4.09
N VAL A 154 -2.57 12.15 3.76
CA VAL A 154 -2.04 11.73 2.46
C VAL A 154 -0.82 10.83 2.61
N PHE A 155 -0.58 9.96 1.63
CA PHE A 155 0.63 9.13 1.56
C PHE A 155 1.47 9.48 0.33
N ASP A 156 2.75 9.76 0.53
CA ASP A 156 3.67 10.07 -0.56
C ASP A 156 4.40 8.81 -1.07
N VAL A 157 4.10 8.40 -2.30
CA VAL A 157 4.83 7.35 -3.01
C VAL A 157 6.06 7.96 -3.66
N ARG A 158 7.25 7.48 -3.28
CA ARG A 158 8.54 7.98 -3.80
C ARG A 158 9.21 7.02 -4.77
N ILE A 159 8.80 5.76 -4.79
CA ILE A 159 9.37 4.70 -5.63
C ILE A 159 8.25 3.79 -6.09
N LEU A 160 8.31 3.37 -7.36
CA LEU A 160 7.64 2.18 -7.88
C LEU A 160 8.71 1.17 -8.26
N GLU A 161 8.41 -0.11 -8.07
CA GLU A 161 9.23 -1.24 -8.47
C GLU A 161 8.45 -2.17 -9.39
N ARG A 162 9.17 -3.02 -10.11
CA ARG A 162 8.57 -4.11 -10.89
C ARG A 162 9.45 -5.32 -10.94
N HIS A 163 8.83 -6.46 -11.23
CA HIS A 163 9.48 -7.74 -11.50
C HIS A 163 9.23 -8.14 -12.96
N PRO A 164 10.14 -7.83 -13.90
CA PRO A 164 9.88 -7.96 -15.34
C PRO A 164 9.53 -9.39 -15.78
N PHE A 165 10.06 -10.39 -15.10
CA PHE A 165 10.03 -11.79 -15.51
C PHE A 165 9.16 -12.69 -14.63
N THR A 166 8.46 -12.16 -13.63
CA THR A 166 7.64 -13.00 -12.74
C THR A 166 6.44 -12.28 -12.20
N THR A 167 5.40 -13.05 -11.88
CA THR A 167 4.36 -12.58 -10.97
C THR A 167 4.91 -12.48 -9.55
N GLN A 168 4.39 -11.54 -8.76
CA GLN A 168 4.65 -11.48 -7.33
C GLN A 168 3.31 -11.44 -6.58
N THR A 169 3.12 -12.38 -5.66
CA THR A 169 1.89 -12.50 -4.88
C THR A 169 2.13 -12.14 -3.43
N PHE A 170 1.31 -11.25 -2.86
CA PHE A 170 1.28 -10.94 -1.43
C PHE A 170 -0.02 -11.48 -0.81
N ILE A 171 0.13 -12.36 0.19
CA ILE A 171 -0.98 -13.00 0.90
C ILE A 171 -0.89 -12.62 2.37
N PRO A 172 -1.82 -11.79 2.91
CA PRO A 172 -1.78 -11.45 4.32
C PRO A 172 -2.15 -12.68 5.16
N LEU A 173 -1.38 -12.97 6.21
CA LEU A 173 -1.62 -14.09 7.11
C LEU A 173 -2.48 -13.73 8.31
N ASP A 174 -2.36 -12.50 8.78
CA ASP A 174 -2.93 -12.03 10.05
C ASP A 174 -4.03 -10.98 9.86
N LEU A 175 -4.52 -10.85 8.62
CA LEU A 175 -5.71 -10.08 8.28
C LEU A 175 -6.89 -11.00 8.00
N SER A 176 -7.76 -11.06 8.99
CA SER A 176 -9.09 -11.62 8.88
C SER A 176 -9.96 -10.69 8.04
N SER A 177 -11.02 -11.21 7.41
CA SER A 177 -12.04 -10.33 6.79
C SER A 177 -13.20 -10.03 7.73
N GLN A 178 -12.99 -10.32 9.02
CA GLN A 178 -13.81 -9.88 10.14
C GLN A 178 -12.93 -8.99 11.03
N LYS A 179 -13.52 -7.93 11.57
CA LYS A 179 -12.90 -7.16 12.64
C LYS A 179 -12.54 -8.08 13.81
N ARG A 180 -11.38 -7.86 14.40
CA ARG A 180 -10.93 -8.63 15.57
C ARG A 180 -11.72 -8.16 16.79
N VAL A 181 -12.60 -9.03 17.32
CA VAL A 181 -13.16 -8.84 18.67
C VAL A 181 -12.20 -9.47 19.66
N LEU A 182 -11.42 -8.65 20.37
CA LEU A 182 -10.64 -9.12 21.51
C LEU A 182 -11.58 -9.21 22.71
N ARG A 183 -11.84 -10.43 23.18
CA ARG A 183 -12.36 -10.61 24.53
C ARG A 183 -11.17 -10.50 25.46
N ASP A 184 -11.04 -9.38 26.16
CA ASP A 184 -10.09 -9.25 27.25
C ASP A 184 -10.44 -10.28 28.32
N ARG A 185 -9.77 -11.43 28.28
CA ARG A 185 -9.77 -12.35 29.41
C ARG A 185 -8.87 -11.72 30.45
N VAL A 186 -9.46 -11.04 31.43
CA VAL A 186 -8.78 -10.76 32.70
C VAL A 186 -8.28 -12.12 33.22
N PRO A 187 -6.97 -12.32 33.41
CA PRO A 187 -6.47 -13.55 33.99
C PRO A 187 -7.06 -13.67 35.39
N ASP A 188 -7.89 -14.69 35.62
CA ASP A 188 -8.34 -14.98 36.98
C ASP A 188 -7.09 -15.23 37.84
N LYS A 189 -6.98 -14.53 38.98
CA LYS A 189 -5.82 -14.57 39.89
C LYS A 189 -5.65 -15.93 40.60
N LYS A 190 -6.24 -16.99 40.05
CA LYS A 190 -6.26 -18.36 40.55
C LYS A 190 -5.85 -19.42 39.51
N SER A 191 -5.25 -19.05 38.37
CA SER A 191 -4.69 -20.08 37.49
C SER A 191 -3.36 -20.61 38.05
N HIS A 192 -3.46 -21.81 38.63
CA HIS A 192 -2.35 -22.57 39.18
C HIS A 192 -1.28 -22.88 38.12
N ASP A 193 -0.03 -22.85 38.60
CA ASP A 193 1.20 -23.42 38.08
C ASP A 193 0.98 -24.55 37.04
N TRP A 194 1.17 -24.23 35.75
CA TRP A 194 1.04 -25.18 34.65
C TRP A 194 2.25 -26.12 34.60
N LYS A 195 2.09 -27.34 35.10
CA LYS A 195 3.01 -28.47 34.82
C LYS A 195 2.41 -29.32 33.71
N GLY A 196 3.21 -29.57 32.68
CA GLY A 196 2.77 -30.05 31.37
C GLY A 196 2.09 -31.43 31.30
N TYR A 197 1.63 -31.69 30.07
CA TYR A 197 0.96 -32.86 29.48
C TYR A 197 0.77 -34.11 30.34
N GLY A 198 -0.50 -34.38 30.69
CA GLY A 198 -1.04 -35.70 31.02
C GLY A 198 -2.41 -35.87 30.35
N GLU A 199 -2.66 -37.06 29.78
CA GLU A 199 -3.93 -37.45 29.16
C GLU A 199 -5.12 -37.29 30.12
N GLY A 200 -6.21 -36.68 29.65
CA GLY A 200 -7.48 -36.60 30.37
C GLY A 200 -8.41 -35.51 29.83
N ASP A 201 -9.67 -35.89 29.59
CA ASP A 201 -10.75 -35.12 28.95
C ASP A 201 -10.78 -33.61 29.23
N VAL A 202 -10.82 -32.81 28.15
CA VAL A 202 -11.02 -31.36 28.22
C VAL A 202 -12.51 -31.07 28.31
N GLY A 203 -13.04 -31.01 29.53
CA GLY A 203 -14.33 -30.38 29.80
C GLY A 203 -14.21 -28.87 29.65
N ILE A 204 -14.86 -28.28 28.65
CA ILE A 204 -14.93 -26.83 28.48
C ILE A 204 -16.04 -26.30 29.39
N THR A 205 -15.66 -25.67 30.51
CA THR A 205 -16.58 -24.83 31.30
C THR A 205 -16.62 -23.44 30.68
N LEU A 206 -17.81 -22.99 30.28
CA LEU A 206 -18.06 -21.64 29.76
C LEU A 206 -18.83 -20.84 30.80
N ASP A 207 -18.12 -20.22 31.74
CA ASP A 207 -18.66 -19.20 32.63
C ASP A 207 -17.71 -18.00 32.67
N GLY A 208 -18.01 -17.00 31.83
CA GLY A 208 -17.39 -15.69 31.86
C GLY A 208 -18.37 -14.67 31.33
N SER A 209 -18.85 -13.80 32.22
CA SER A 209 -19.62 -12.61 31.86
C SER A 209 -18.74 -11.69 31.02
N ALA A 210 -19.12 -11.45 29.77
CA ALA A 210 -18.42 -10.54 28.88
C ALA A 210 -18.58 -9.10 29.36
N GLU A 211 -17.49 -8.47 29.78
CA GLU A 211 -17.39 -7.01 29.82
C GLU A 211 -17.03 -6.51 28.41
N GLN A 212 -17.54 -5.32 28.08
CA GLN A 212 -17.68 -4.69 26.75
C GLN A 212 -16.69 -5.14 25.67
N ASP A 213 -17.23 -5.60 24.54
CA ASP A 213 -16.47 -5.90 23.31
C ASP A 213 -15.88 -4.58 22.75
N GLU A 214 -14.58 -4.32 22.93
CA GLU A 214 -13.89 -3.26 22.19
C GLU A 214 -13.49 -3.80 20.80
N GLU A 215 -14.13 -3.28 19.74
CA GLU A 215 -13.75 -3.60 18.36
C GLU A 215 -12.37 -2.99 18.06
N GLN A 216 -11.36 -3.83 17.83
CA GLN A 216 -10.04 -3.33 17.43
C GLN A 216 -10.02 -3.10 15.91
N GLU A 217 -9.72 -1.88 15.49
CA GLU A 217 -9.56 -1.52 14.08
C GLU A 217 -8.51 -2.41 13.39
N GLU A 218 -8.88 -3.03 12.27
CA GLU A 218 -7.96 -3.83 11.47
C GLU A 218 -7.13 -2.95 10.53
N PRO A 219 -5.82 -3.21 10.39
CA PRO A 219 -5.01 -2.48 9.43
C PRO A 219 -5.48 -2.77 8.00
N ILE A 220 -5.31 -1.78 7.14
CA ILE A 220 -5.51 -1.91 5.70
C ILE A 220 -4.15 -1.85 5.01
N PHE A 221 -4.10 -2.24 3.74
CA PHE A 221 -2.91 -1.99 2.93
C PHE A 221 -3.29 -1.36 1.60
N LEU A 222 -2.45 -0.42 1.15
CA LEU A 222 -2.61 0.23 -0.14
C LEU A 222 -1.89 -0.57 -1.21
N VAL A 223 -2.54 -0.70 -2.36
CA VAL A 223 -1.98 -1.29 -3.58
C VAL A 223 -1.92 -0.18 -4.63
N ILE A 224 -0.72 0.34 -4.88
CA ILE A 224 -0.50 1.40 -5.88
C ILE A 224 0.20 0.76 -7.07
N VAL A 225 -0.39 0.88 -8.27
CA VAL A 225 0.05 0.18 -9.48
C VAL A 225 0.00 1.08 -10.71
N ALA A 226 0.95 0.88 -11.62
CA ALA A 226 0.96 1.48 -12.95
C ALA A 226 1.18 0.40 -14.02
N PRO A 227 0.54 0.53 -15.20
CA PRO A 227 0.92 -0.26 -16.37
C PRO A 227 2.37 0.03 -16.78
N THR A 228 2.91 -0.86 -17.62
CA THR A 228 4.25 -0.68 -18.20
C THR A 228 4.13 -0.14 -19.63
N LEU A 229 4.83 0.96 -19.91
CA LEU A 229 4.96 1.54 -21.26
C LEU A 229 5.95 0.72 -22.11
N LYS A 230 5.53 -0.46 -22.57
CA LYS A 230 6.37 -1.39 -23.35
C LYS A 230 6.95 -0.73 -24.61
N GLY A 231 8.23 -0.95 -24.85
CA GLY A 231 8.99 -0.39 -25.97
C GLY A 231 9.45 1.05 -25.78
N GLN A 232 9.12 1.69 -24.65
CA GLN A 232 9.49 3.08 -24.39
C GLN A 232 10.71 3.19 -23.46
N SER A 233 11.25 4.40 -23.34
CA SER A 233 12.32 4.71 -22.39
C SER A 233 12.14 6.12 -21.83
N ALA A 234 12.39 6.26 -20.52
CA ALA A 234 12.34 7.55 -19.85
C ALA A 234 13.72 7.96 -19.30
N ALA A 235 14.04 9.25 -19.40
CA ALA A 235 15.26 9.79 -18.84
C ALA A 235 15.19 9.81 -17.30
N ALA A 236 16.25 9.31 -16.67
CA ALA A 236 16.40 9.29 -15.23
C ALA A 236 17.81 9.75 -14.81
N THR A 237 17.98 10.03 -13.54
CA THR A 237 19.27 10.40 -12.94
C THR A 237 19.58 9.52 -11.75
N THR A 238 20.86 9.22 -11.55
CA THR A 238 21.36 8.57 -10.34
C THR A 238 22.35 9.50 -9.65
N SER A 239 22.26 9.59 -8.32
CA SER A 239 23.31 10.27 -7.56
C SER A 239 24.50 9.32 -7.37
N PRO A 240 25.74 9.81 -7.46
CA PRO A 240 26.92 9.02 -7.20
C PRO A 240 26.90 8.61 -5.73
N SER A 241 26.97 7.31 -5.46
CA SER A 241 27.09 6.82 -4.10
C SER A 241 28.48 7.21 -3.56
N ASN A 242 28.52 8.00 -2.49
CA ASN A 242 29.73 8.08 -1.66
C ASN A 242 29.94 6.68 -1.07
N LYS A 243 30.89 5.92 -1.60
CA LYS A 243 31.35 4.65 -1.03
C LYS A 243 32.13 4.93 0.26
N ASN A 244 31.39 5.28 1.32
CA ASN A 244 31.81 5.19 2.70
C ASN A 244 30.55 5.17 3.53
N ILE A 245 30.07 3.97 3.85
CA ILE A 245 29.32 3.52 5.03
C ILE A 245 28.76 2.13 4.69
N ASN A 246 28.97 1.20 5.62
CA ASN A 246 28.48 -0.18 5.60
C ASN A 246 26.97 -0.25 5.36
N SER A 247 26.52 -0.36 4.11
CA SER A 247 25.21 -0.92 3.79
C SER A 247 25.36 -2.42 3.72
N VAL A 248 24.97 -3.10 4.79
CA VAL A 248 24.79 -4.56 4.81
C VAL A 248 23.74 -4.88 3.74
N SER A 249 24.19 -5.46 2.63
CA SER A 249 23.37 -6.21 1.69
C SER A 249 22.54 -7.21 2.50
N SER A 250 21.21 -7.22 2.33
CA SER A 250 20.32 -8.17 2.99
C SER A 250 20.34 -9.58 2.38
N ASP A 251 21.39 -9.93 1.63
CA ASP A 251 21.70 -11.32 1.27
C ASP A 251 23.22 -11.48 1.01
N PRO A 252 23.95 -12.40 1.68
CA PRO A 252 25.40 -12.46 1.60
C PRO A 252 25.86 -13.60 0.68
N THR A 253 25.66 -13.49 -0.64
CA THR A 253 26.53 -14.20 -1.61
C THR A 253 26.52 -13.50 -2.97
N THR A 254 27.57 -12.73 -3.27
CA THR A 254 28.32 -12.71 -4.55
C THR A 254 29.12 -11.40 -4.70
N ASN A 255 30.43 -11.55 -4.77
CA ASN A 255 31.40 -10.53 -5.16
C ASN A 255 31.85 -10.91 -6.58
N ILE A 256 31.38 -10.27 -7.67
CA ILE A 256 32.07 -10.25 -8.98
C ILE A 256 31.69 -8.95 -9.72
N MET A 257 32.72 -8.33 -10.33
CA MET A 257 32.75 -7.06 -11.06
C MET A 257 31.63 -6.86 -12.10
N SER A 258 31.06 -5.66 -12.12
CA SER A 258 30.25 -5.15 -13.24
C SER A 258 31.15 -4.55 -14.33
N THR A 259 31.02 -5.05 -15.56
CA THR A 259 31.63 -4.46 -16.76
C THR A 259 30.72 -3.31 -17.24
N ILE A 260 31.05 -2.08 -16.88
CA ILE A 260 30.41 -0.86 -17.42
C ILE A 260 31.24 -0.38 -18.61
N GLY A 261 30.67 -0.46 -19.81
CA GLY A 261 31.21 0.21 -20.99
C GLY A 261 31.12 1.72 -20.81
N THR A 262 32.26 2.37 -20.65
CA THR A 262 32.39 3.83 -20.57
C THR A 262 32.75 4.35 -21.97
N LEU A 263 31.91 5.23 -22.52
CA LEU A 263 32.30 6.08 -23.64
C LEU A 263 32.87 7.37 -23.05
N SER A 264 34.16 7.60 -23.27
CA SER A 264 34.85 8.83 -22.88
C SER A 264 34.75 9.87 -24.00
N ASP A 265 34.20 11.04 -23.70
CA ASP A 265 34.54 12.27 -24.40
C ASP A 265 34.81 13.38 -23.37
N GLY A 266 35.88 14.13 -23.61
CA GLY A 266 36.49 15.04 -22.64
C GLY A 266 36.08 16.49 -22.86
N SER A 267 35.76 17.19 -21.78
CA SER A 267 35.92 18.65 -21.61
C SER A 267 35.47 19.05 -20.19
N VAL A 268 36.17 20.00 -19.58
CA VAL A 268 36.17 20.30 -18.15
C VAL A 268 35.36 21.57 -17.82
N ASN A 269 34.78 21.58 -16.61
CA ASN A 269 34.30 22.70 -15.75
C ASN A 269 32.93 23.37 -15.98
N GLU A 270 31.99 23.16 -15.05
CA GLU A 270 31.66 24.09 -13.93
C GLU A 270 30.53 23.53 -13.02
N GLY A 271 30.72 23.57 -11.70
CA GLY A 271 29.68 23.78 -10.67
C GLY A 271 28.46 22.85 -10.50
N SER A 272 28.32 21.75 -11.24
CA SER A 272 27.05 20.98 -11.27
C SER A 272 27.09 19.74 -10.37
N SER A 273 26.05 19.54 -9.56
CA SER A 273 25.83 18.28 -8.84
C SER A 273 25.93 17.10 -9.81
N ASN A 274 26.96 16.26 -9.67
CA ASN A 274 27.31 15.16 -10.59
C ASN A 274 26.25 14.04 -10.62
N SER A 275 25.02 14.29 -11.08
CA SER A 275 24.04 13.24 -11.32
C SER A 275 24.31 12.57 -12.67
N ASN A 276 24.55 11.26 -12.69
CA ASN A 276 24.69 10.51 -13.94
C ASN A 276 23.33 10.36 -14.61
N ARG A 277 23.23 10.69 -15.90
CA ARG A 277 22.03 10.42 -16.70
C ARG A 277 21.96 8.94 -17.08
N VAL A 278 20.80 8.34 -16.86
CA VAL A 278 20.49 6.95 -17.21
C VAL A 278 19.12 6.86 -17.88
N LEU A 279 18.78 5.71 -18.45
CA LEU A 279 17.47 5.45 -19.05
C LEU A 279 16.77 4.33 -18.28
N ILE A 280 15.49 4.53 -17.95
CA ILE A 280 14.60 3.46 -17.50
C ILE A 280 13.86 2.94 -18.73
N ARG A 281 14.04 1.67 -19.08
CA ARG A 281 13.30 1.00 -20.15
C ARG A 281 11.92 0.60 -19.66
N ASP A 282 10.94 0.65 -20.55
CA ASP A 282 9.55 0.28 -20.27
C ASP A 282 9.02 0.96 -18.97
N PRO A 283 9.08 2.30 -18.87
CA PRO A 283 8.79 3.03 -17.63
C PRO A 283 7.33 2.87 -17.15
N PRO A 284 7.02 3.24 -15.89
CA PRO A 284 5.64 3.24 -15.41
C PRO A 284 4.79 4.24 -16.21
N ASP A 285 3.60 3.80 -16.61
CA ASP A 285 2.58 4.67 -17.19
C ASP A 285 1.86 5.42 -16.06
N LEU A 286 2.31 6.66 -15.81
CA LEU A 286 1.77 7.50 -14.75
C LEU A 286 0.39 8.06 -15.07
N GLU A 287 -0.02 8.08 -16.34
CA GLU A 287 -1.37 8.53 -16.72
C GLU A 287 -2.43 7.50 -16.32
N ASN A 288 -2.04 6.21 -16.29
CA ASN A 288 -2.91 5.09 -15.91
C ASN A 288 -2.57 4.51 -14.52
N LEU A 289 -1.87 5.28 -13.68
CA LEU A 289 -1.59 4.93 -12.30
C LEU A 289 -2.88 4.84 -11.49
N ARG A 290 -3.02 3.81 -10.66
CA ARG A 290 -4.16 3.62 -9.76
C ARG A 290 -3.70 3.26 -8.36
N ALA A 291 -4.52 3.59 -7.38
CA ALA A 291 -4.35 3.16 -6.00
C ALA A 291 -5.62 2.43 -5.54
N PHE A 292 -5.44 1.36 -4.76
CA PHE A 292 -6.53 0.58 -4.20
C PHE A 292 -6.37 0.43 -2.69
N ILE A 293 -7.48 0.43 -1.98
CA ILE A 293 -7.56 0.00 -0.58
C ILE A 293 -7.88 -1.49 -0.57
N ALA A 294 -6.98 -2.27 0.01
CA ALA A 294 -7.16 -3.69 0.25
C ALA A 294 -7.38 -3.95 1.75
N ARG A 295 -8.31 -4.86 2.05
CA ARG A 295 -8.67 -5.29 3.40
C ARG A 295 -8.41 -6.79 3.56
N GLY A 296 -8.60 -7.31 4.77
CA GLY A 296 -8.39 -8.73 5.01
C GLY A 296 -9.29 -9.64 4.18
N GLY A 297 -8.83 -10.87 3.92
CA GLY A 297 -9.44 -11.78 2.93
C GLY A 297 -9.12 -11.47 1.48
N GLN A 298 -8.37 -10.42 1.20
CA GLN A 298 -7.87 -10.11 -0.13
C GLN A 298 -6.35 -10.30 -0.18
N ALA A 299 -5.88 -10.98 -1.21
CA ALA A 299 -4.48 -11.07 -1.58
C ALA A 299 -4.32 -10.55 -3.01
N VAL A 300 -3.13 -10.09 -3.37
CA VAL A 300 -2.86 -9.55 -4.71
C VAL A 300 -1.72 -10.31 -5.37
N THR A 301 -1.89 -10.61 -6.66
CA THR A 301 -0.83 -11.09 -7.53
C THR A 301 -0.60 -10.05 -8.61
N TYR A 302 0.55 -9.38 -8.60
CA TYR A 302 0.98 -8.51 -9.69
C TYR A 302 1.37 -9.35 -10.91
N GLY A 303 0.97 -8.91 -12.11
CA GLY A 303 1.44 -9.49 -13.36
C GLY A 303 2.93 -9.20 -13.61
N PRO A 304 3.62 -10.01 -14.43
CA PRO A 304 5.01 -9.75 -14.79
C PRO A 304 5.18 -8.37 -15.42
N GLY A 305 6.13 -7.62 -14.88
CA GLY A 305 6.45 -6.26 -15.31
C GLY A 305 5.43 -5.21 -14.90
N THR A 306 4.38 -5.50 -14.14
CA THR A 306 3.51 -4.46 -13.57
C THR A 306 4.29 -3.63 -12.56
N TRP A 307 4.30 -2.31 -12.74
CA TRP A 307 4.89 -1.40 -11.75
C TRP A 307 3.97 -1.27 -10.55
N HIS A 308 4.54 -1.29 -9.35
CA HIS A 308 3.79 -1.18 -8.11
C HIS A 308 4.65 -0.54 -7.01
N ALA A 309 4.00 0.07 -6.01
CA ALA A 309 4.73 0.58 -4.86
C ALA A 309 5.12 -0.57 -3.91
N PRO A 310 6.25 -0.46 -3.19
CA PRO A 310 6.52 -1.34 -2.05
C PRO A 310 5.37 -1.34 -1.05
N MET A 311 5.09 -2.47 -0.39
CA MET A 311 3.89 -2.63 0.44
C MET A 311 3.68 -1.51 1.47
N VAL A 312 2.46 -0.96 1.47
CA VAL A 312 2.06 0.16 2.32
C VAL A 312 0.97 -0.33 3.27
N VAL A 313 1.32 -0.61 4.51
CA VAL A 313 0.35 -0.89 5.58
C VAL A 313 -0.05 0.40 6.26
N LEU A 314 -1.34 0.56 6.56
CA LEU A 314 -1.90 1.66 7.34
C LEU A 314 -2.72 1.09 8.51
N GLY A 315 -2.86 1.87 9.57
CA GLY A 315 -3.59 1.47 10.78
C GLY A 315 -2.68 1.12 11.96
N PRO A 316 -3.23 0.52 13.02
CA PRO A 316 -2.57 0.49 14.34
C PRO A 316 -1.45 -0.56 14.46
N ARG A 317 -1.37 -1.54 13.56
CA ARG A 317 -0.45 -2.68 13.68
C ARG A 317 0.10 -3.12 12.32
N ARG A 318 1.20 -3.88 12.37
CA ARG A 318 1.79 -4.49 11.18
C ARG A 318 0.87 -5.55 10.57
N VAL A 319 1.18 -5.92 9.33
CA VAL A 319 0.59 -7.05 8.60
C VAL A 319 1.72 -7.95 8.13
N ASP A 320 1.60 -9.25 8.38
CA ASP A 320 2.57 -10.25 7.96
C ASP A 320 2.09 -10.91 6.65
N PHE A 321 2.88 -10.82 5.58
CA PHE A 321 2.56 -11.36 4.26
C PHE A 321 3.44 -12.55 3.90
N VAL A 322 2.83 -13.61 3.38
CA VAL A 322 3.54 -14.58 2.54
C VAL A 322 3.68 -14.00 1.16
N VAL A 323 4.91 -13.99 0.65
CA VAL A 323 5.25 -13.52 -0.69
C VAL A 323 5.69 -14.68 -1.56
N VAL A 324 5.05 -14.85 -2.72
CA VAL A 324 5.39 -15.88 -3.71
C VAL A 324 5.88 -15.22 -4.99
N GLN A 325 7.07 -15.57 -5.44
CA GLN A 325 7.65 -15.12 -6.72
C GLN A 325 8.71 -16.08 -7.22
N TYR A 326 9.13 -15.95 -8.48
CA TYR A 326 10.36 -16.55 -8.97
C TYR A 326 11.53 -15.56 -8.88
N VAL A 327 12.71 -16.03 -8.50
CA VAL A 327 13.94 -15.22 -8.47
C VAL A 327 15.11 -15.99 -9.03
N ASN A 328 15.97 -15.31 -9.77
CA ASN A 328 17.23 -15.89 -10.24
C ASN A 328 18.45 -15.35 -9.46
N GLY A 329 18.28 -14.35 -8.60
CA GLY A 329 19.35 -13.78 -7.78
C GLY A 329 20.24 -12.79 -8.54
N VAL A 330 19.76 -12.22 -9.65
CA VAL A 330 20.40 -11.10 -10.36
C VAL A 330 19.55 -9.86 -10.11
N ASN A 331 20.06 -8.91 -9.31
CA ASN A 331 19.29 -7.78 -8.79
C ASN A 331 18.44 -7.05 -9.84
N ASP A 332 19.05 -6.61 -10.95
CA ASP A 332 18.37 -5.82 -12.00
C ASP A 332 17.39 -6.64 -12.87
N GLU A 333 17.45 -7.97 -12.78
CA GLU A 333 16.50 -8.88 -13.44
C GLU A 333 15.36 -9.26 -12.51
N ASP A 334 15.67 -9.48 -11.23
CA ASP A 334 14.70 -9.78 -10.21
C ASP A 334 13.84 -8.55 -9.92
N CYS A 335 14.40 -7.35 -9.81
CA CYS A 335 13.68 -6.13 -9.46
C CYS A 335 14.25 -4.89 -10.17
N GLN A 336 13.36 -4.05 -10.68
CA GLN A 336 13.71 -2.76 -11.26
C GLN A 336 12.93 -1.64 -10.58
N GLU A 337 13.59 -0.53 -10.26
CA GLU A 337 13.04 0.56 -9.48
C GLU A 337 13.00 1.87 -10.30
N ALA A 338 11.98 2.68 -10.06
CA ALA A 338 11.84 4.04 -10.58
C ALA A 338 11.46 4.98 -9.42
N ALA A 339 12.29 5.99 -9.17
CA ALA A 339 12.04 6.98 -8.12
C ALA A 339 11.44 8.30 -8.66
N PHE A 340 10.70 8.98 -7.80
CA PHE A 340 10.02 10.25 -8.07
C PHE A 340 10.48 11.32 -7.09
N LYS A 341 11.07 12.40 -7.60
CA LYS A 341 11.59 13.50 -6.79
C LYS A 341 10.48 14.17 -5.97
N ASP A 342 9.42 14.62 -6.64
CA ASP A 342 8.32 15.34 -6.01
C ASP A 342 7.27 14.39 -5.42
N GLY A 343 7.33 13.09 -5.78
CA GLY A 343 6.47 12.03 -5.28
C GLY A 343 5.09 12.01 -5.93
N ILE A 344 4.37 10.93 -5.71
CA ILE A 344 2.96 10.77 -6.07
C ILE A 344 2.17 10.82 -4.76
N VAL A 345 1.17 11.67 -4.68
CA VAL A 345 0.32 11.83 -3.50
C VAL A 345 -0.90 10.92 -3.63
N VAL A 346 -1.04 9.97 -2.71
CA VAL A 346 -2.28 9.21 -2.53
C VAL A 346 -3.11 9.95 -1.50
N ASP A 347 -4.22 10.50 -1.95
CA ASP A 347 -5.16 11.28 -1.15
C ASP A 347 -6.14 10.34 -0.44
N LEU A 348 -6.07 10.30 0.90
CA LEU A 348 -6.86 9.38 1.70
C LEU A 348 -8.15 10.02 2.25
N LYS A 349 -8.57 11.18 1.72
CA LYS A 349 -9.85 11.81 2.08
C LYS A 349 -11.06 10.91 1.86
N SER A 350 -11.05 10.05 0.84
CA SER A 350 -12.16 9.10 0.63
C SER A 350 -12.33 8.10 1.76
N LEU A 351 -11.27 7.82 2.54
CA LEU A 351 -11.40 7.02 3.75
C LEU A 351 -12.13 7.78 4.87
N THR A 352 -12.16 9.12 4.83
CA THR A 352 -12.78 9.97 5.85
C THR A 352 -14.24 10.33 5.60
N GLU A 353 -14.75 10.20 4.37
CA GLU A 353 -16.12 10.63 3.99
C GLU A 353 -17.18 9.50 4.03
N GLU A 354 -16.79 8.22 4.00
CA GLU A 354 -17.75 7.09 3.99
C GLU A 354 -18.00 6.41 5.34
N GLU A 355 -17.36 6.83 6.44
CA GLU A 355 -17.56 6.21 7.76
C GLU A 355 -17.47 7.26 8.89
N ASP A 356 -18.55 8.02 9.11
CA ASP A 356 -18.70 9.02 10.19
C ASP A 356 -18.64 8.44 11.62
N GLU A 357 -18.48 7.11 11.78
CA GLU A 357 -18.21 6.46 13.08
C GLU A 357 -16.78 5.87 13.19
N LEU A 358 -15.99 5.83 12.10
CA LEU A 358 -14.67 5.18 12.09
C LEU A 358 -13.51 6.12 12.49
N TRP A 359 -13.68 7.45 12.44
CA TRP A 359 -12.53 8.37 12.59
C TRP A 359 -12.34 9.02 13.96
N ASP A 360 -13.23 8.80 14.93
CA ASP A 360 -13.01 9.30 16.28
C ASP A 360 -11.82 8.62 16.98
N ASP A 361 -11.38 7.46 16.50
CA ASP A 361 -10.19 6.75 17.00
C ASP A 361 -8.89 7.14 16.29
N LEU A 362 -8.93 7.54 15.01
CA LEU A 362 -7.78 8.12 14.32
C LEU A 362 -7.41 9.53 14.82
N LYS A 363 -8.35 10.24 15.47
CA LYS A 363 -8.04 11.44 16.26
C LYS A 363 -7.12 11.13 17.46
N LYS A 364 -7.22 9.95 18.07
CA LYS A 364 -6.39 9.54 19.23
C LYS A 364 -4.95 9.20 18.82
N LEU A 365 -4.74 8.70 17.60
CA LEU A 365 -3.41 8.40 17.03
C LEU A 365 -2.55 9.65 16.73
N SER A 366 -3.12 10.85 16.84
CA SER A 366 -2.40 12.12 16.65
C SER A 366 -1.72 12.67 17.92
N LYS A 367 -1.86 11.97 19.06
CA LYS A 367 -1.30 12.39 20.37
C LYS A 367 -0.10 11.56 20.85
N LEU A 368 0.57 10.79 19.98
CA LEU A 368 1.83 10.10 20.27
C LEU A 368 2.92 10.37 19.23
#